data_AF-A0A3M3KL22-F1
#
_entry.id   AF-A0A3M3KL22-F1
#
_cell.length_a   1.000
_cell.length_b   1.000
_cell.length_c   1.000
_cell.angle_alpha   90.00
_cell.angle_beta   90.00
_cell.angle_gamma   90.00
#
_symmetry.space_group_name_H-M   'P 1'
#
loop_
_entity.id
_entity.type
_entity.pdbx_description
1 polymer ?
#
loop_
_entity_poly.entity_id
_entity_poly.type
_entity_poly.pdbx_seq_one_letter_code
_entity_poly.pdbx_strand_id
1 'polypeptide(L)'
;DQVRGIDWPEGYSGRVIGNDFSNAWVGEEQAFAASADRLRADYEAALAADDVSIRAIWAGEVADLISDVLPARSIIDSTMAGYASSVERLRAAR
;
A
#
# COMPACT_ATOMS: atom_id res chain seq x y z
N ASP A 1 13.42 -3.82 -3.20
CA ASP A 1 12.77 -4.13 -1.91
C ASP A 1 13.68 -5.10 -1.18
N GLN A 2 14.66 -4.52 -0.48
CA GLN A 2 15.91 -5.21 -0.10
C GLN A 2 15.71 -6.21 1.04
N VAL A 3 14.92 -5.85 2.05
CA VAL A 3 14.63 -6.76 3.17
C VAL A 3 13.89 -8.02 2.70
N ARG A 4 13.02 -7.87 1.70
CA ARG A 4 12.31 -8.99 1.04
C ARG A 4 13.10 -9.67 -0.08
N GLY A 5 14.30 -9.17 -0.41
CA GLY A 5 15.14 -9.72 -1.48
C GLY A 5 14.52 -9.62 -2.87
N ILE A 6 13.64 -8.65 -3.11
CA ILE A 6 12.99 -8.45 -4.41
C ILE A 6 13.70 -7.33 -5.17
N ASP A 7 14.30 -7.71 -6.30
CA ASP A 7 14.91 -6.81 -7.26
C ASP A 7 13.84 -6.29 -8.23
N TRP A 8 13.48 -5.02 -8.09
CA TRP A 8 12.57 -4.34 -9.00
C TRP A 8 13.32 -3.89 -10.25
N PRO A 9 12.69 -3.89 -11.44
CA PRO A 9 13.30 -3.31 -12.62
C PRO A 9 13.58 -1.81 -12.41
N GLU A 10 14.59 -1.30 -13.10
CA GLU A 10 14.97 0.11 -13.00
C GLU A 10 13.78 1.06 -13.28
N GLY A 11 13.62 2.08 -12.44
CA GLY A 11 12.52 3.05 -12.54
C GLY A 11 11.20 2.60 -11.91
N TYR A 12 11.10 1.36 -11.42
CA TYR A 12 9.91 0.87 -10.74
C TYR A 12 10.11 0.84 -9.22
N SER A 13 9.08 1.30 -8.50
CA SER A 13 9.04 1.27 -7.04
C SER A 13 7.67 0.79 -6.56
N GLY A 14 7.62 0.46 -5.27
CA GLY A 14 6.41 0.12 -4.57
C GLY A 14 5.85 1.31 -3.78
N ARG A 15 4.54 1.31 -3.54
CA ARG A 15 3.89 2.17 -2.54
C ARG A 15 3.26 1.31 -1.46
N VAL A 16 3.53 1.69 -0.23
CA VAL A 16 2.99 1.07 0.97
C VAL A 16 2.45 2.14 1.90
N ILE A 17 1.51 1.78 2.77
CA ILE A 17 1.14 2.62 3.92
C ILE A 17 2.34 2.68 4.86
N GLY A 18 2.70 3.89 5.31
CA GLY A 18 3.77 4.08 6.27
C GLY A 18 3.44 3.44 7.62
N ASN A 19 4.42 2.73 8.19
CA ASN A 19 4.38 2.12 9.51
C ASN A 19 5.71 2.38 10.25
N ASP A 20 5.85 1.86 11.47
CA ASP A 20 7.03 2.07 12.31
C ASP A 20 8.32 1.63 11.62
N PHE A 21 8.29 0.50 10.91
CA PHE A 21 9.44 0.02 10.14
C PHE A 21 9.82 0.98 9.02
N SER A 22 8.89 1.39 8.15
CA SER A 22 9.25 2.35 7.10
C SER A 22 9.69 3.69 7.68
N ASN A 23 9.04 4.16 8.75
CA ASN A 23 9.37 5.44 9.39
C ASN A 23 10.78 5.47 9.96
N ALA A 24 11.30 4.33 10.43
CA ALA A 24 12.67 4.21 10.93
C ALA A 24 13.75 4.29 9.83
N TRP A 25 13.38 4.06 8.56
CA TRP A 25 14.34 3.97 7.44
C TRP A 25 14.20 5.06 6.39
N VAL A 26 13.12 5.85 6.42
CA VAL A 26 12.97 7.03 5.56
C VAL A 26 14.12 8.01 5.86
N GLY A 27 14.91 8.32 4.83
CA GLY A 27 16.12 9.15 4.94
C GLY A 27 17.39 8.41 5.35
N GLU A 28 17.29 7.12 5.69
CA GLU A 28 18.40 6.26 6.12
C GLU A 28 18.64 5.10 5.12
N GLU A 29 18.39 5.32 3.82
CA GLU A 29 18.33 4.26 2.81
C GLU A 29 19.66 3.52 2.64
N GLN A 30 20.80 4.19 2.84
CA GLN A 30 22.11 3.54 2.79
C GLN A 30 22.33 2.60 3.98
N ALA A 31 21.93 3.02 5.18
CA ALA A 31 22.02 2.21 6.39
C ALA A 31 21.06 1.02 6.32
N PHE A 32 19.86 1.23 5.75
CA PHE A 32 18.90 0.18 5.47
C PHE A 32 19.49 -0.86 4.51
N ALA A 33 20.05 -0.43 3.38
CA ALA A 33 20.67 -1.31 2.40
C ALA A 33 21.77 -2.19 3.02
N ALA A 34 22.60 -1.62 3.89
CA ALA A 34 23.67 -2.34 4.59
C ALA A 34 23.15 -3.32 5.66
N SER A 35 21.93 -3.09 6.17
CA SER A 35 21.33 -3.88 7.26
C SER A 35 20.28 -4.90 6.78
N ALA A 36 19.88 -4.84 5.51
CA ALA A 36 18.74 -5.58 4.97
C ALA A 36 18.80 -7.09 5.22
N ASP A 37 19.97 -7.70 5.05
CA ASP A 37 20.16 -9.14 5.29
C ASP A 37 19.99 -9.51 6.77
N ARG A 38 20.40 -8.62 7.69
CA ARG A 38 20.22 -8.83 9.14
C ARG A 38 18.74 -8.71 9.53
N LEU A 39 18.03 -7.76 8.92
CA LEU A 39 16.62 -7.48 9.21
C LEU A 39 15.66 -8.53 8.61
N ARG A 40 16.12 -9.35 7.67
CA ARG A 40 15.27 -10.27 6.91
C ARG A 40 14.51 -11.25 7.80
N ALA A 41 15.18 -11.86 8.77
CA ALA A 41 14.55 -12.84 9.67
C ALA A 41 13.42 -12.21 10.51
N ASP A 42 13.66 -11.02 11.08
CA ASP A 42 12.65 -10.30 11.87
C ASP A 42 11.47 -9.86 10.99
N TYR A 43 11.76 -9.41 9.76
CA TYR A 43 10.74 -9.05 8.80
C TYR A 43 9.88 -10.25 8.35
N GLU A 44 10.48 -11.41 8.12
CA GLU A 44 9.78 -12.66 7.79
C GLU A 44 8.88 -13.12 8.95
N ALA A 45 9.35 -13.00 10.19
CA ALA A 45 8.54 -13.27 11.37
C ALA A 45 7.34 -12.32 11.47
N ALA A 46 7.55 -11.03 11.23
CA ALA A 46 6.48 -10.04 11.18
C ALA A 46 5.45 -10.32 10.07
N LEU A 47 5.91 -10.74 8.89
CA LEU A 47 5.02 -11.18 7.80
C LEU A 47 4.14 -12.36 8.22
N ALA A 48 4.73 -13.38 8.84
CA ALA A 48 4.01 -14.56 9.29
C ALA A 48 3.00 -14.24 10.42
N ALA A 49 3.30 -13.25 11.26
CA ALA A 49 2.46 -12.80 12.36
C ALA A 49 1.41 -11.75 11.96
N ASP A 50 1.38 -11.30 10.71
CA ASP A 50 0.57 -10.16 10.24
C ASP A 50 0.82 -8.86 11.02
N ASP A 51 2.07 -8.63 11.45
CA ASP A 51 2.46 -7.47 12.24
C ASP A 51 2.54 -6.20 11.37
N VAL A 52 1.44 -5.44 11.35
CA VAL A 52 1.28 -4.21 10.56
C VAL A 52 2.27 -3.10 10.93
N SER A 53 2.92 -3.15 12.09
CA SER A 53 3.96 -2.18 12.48
C SER A 53 5.26 -2.38 11.68
N ILE A 54 5.48 -3.60 11.16
CA ILE A 54 6.69 -3.97 10.41
C ILE A 54 6.40 -4.32 8.95
N ARG A 55 5.46 -5.23 8.70
CA ARG A 55 5.27 -5.74 7.35
C ARG A 55 4.69 -4.69 6.40
N ALA A 56 5.07 -4.75 5.14
CA ALA A 56 4.55 -3.86 4.10
C ALA A 56 3.02 -4.00 3.98
N ILE A 57 2.31 -2.86 3.99
CA ILE A 57 0.88 -2.77 3.70
C ILE A 57 0.74 -2.16 2.30
N TRP A 58 0.52 -2.98 1.28
CA TRP A 58 0.43 -2.54 -0.11
C TRP A 58 -0.88 -1.81 -0.38
N ALA A 59 -0.80 -0.50 -0.62
CA ALA A 59 -1.97 0.32 -0.93
C ALA A 59 -1.61 1.57 -1.74
N GLY A 60 -2.59 2.06 -2.50
CA GLY A 60 -2.52 3.35 -3.18
C GLY A 60 -2.96 4.50 -2.27
N GLU A 61 -2.86 5.73 -2.76
CA GLU A 61 -3.22 6.95 -2.00
C GLU A 61 -4.73 7.03 -1.70
N VAL A 62 -5.57 6.37 -2.49
CA VAL A 62 -7.04 6.35 -2.32
C VAL A 62 -7.52 5.47 -1.16
N ALA A 63 -6.62 4.88 -0.38
CA ALA A 63 -6.97 3.98 0.71
C ALA A 63 -7.79 4.68 1.80
N ASP A 64 -7.59 5.98 2.01
CA ASP A 64 -8.33 6.80 2.96
C ASP A 64 -9.80 7.03 2.56
N LEU A 65 -10.14 6.83 1.28
CA LEU A 65 -11.52 6.88 0.79
C LEU A 65 -12.32 5.61 1.13
N ILE A 66 -11.68 4.56 1.64
CA ILE A 66 -12.33 3.29 1.99
C ILE A 66 -12.71 3.31 3.47
N SER A 67 -14.01 3.47 3.76
CA SER A 67 -14.54 3.50 5.13
C SER A 67 -15.08 2.15 5.63
N ASP A 68 -15.40 1.23 4.72
CA ASP A 68 -16.14 0.01 5.03
C ASP A 68 -15.60 -1.21 4.27
N VAL A 69 -15.67 -2.38 4.91
CA VAL A 69 -15.40 -3.67 4.28
C VAL A 69 -16.70 -4.24 3.74
N LEU A 70 -16.82 -4.30 2.42
CA LEU A 70 -18.04 -4.71 1.73
C LEU A 70 -17.81 -5.96 0.87
N PRO A 71 -18.87 -6.73 0.56
CA PRO A 71 -18.80 -7.77 -0.46
C PRO A 71 -18.37 -7.19 -1.82
N ALA A 72 -17.59 -7.97 -2.59
CA ALA A 72 -17.08 -7.53 -3.89
C ALA A 72 -18.19 -7.02 -4.85
N ARG A 73 -19.35 -7.69 -4.86
CA ARG A 73 -20.51 -7.25 -5.64
C ARG A 73 -20.97 -5.85 -5.25
N SER A 74 -21.10 -5.58 -3.95
CA SER A 74 -21.55 -4.28 -3.45
C SER A 74 -20.59 -3.15 -3.81
N ILE A 75 -19.28 -3.41 -3.83
CA ILE A 75 -18.26 -2.45 -4.28
C ILE A 75 -18.45 -2.09 -5.75
N ILE A 76 -18.64 -3.10 -6.61
CA ILE A 76 -18.84 -2.88 -8.05
C ILE A 76 -20.13 -2.08 -8.29
N ASP A 77 -21.24 -2.51 -7.66
CA ASP A 77 -22.54 -1.89 -7.85
C ASP A 77 -22.52 -0.42 -7.41
N SER A 78 -21.92 -0.11 -6.25
CA SER A 78 -21.82 1.26 -5.75
C SER A 78 -20.89 2.13 -6.61
N THR A 79 -19.77 1.58 -7.09
CA THR A 79 -18.84 2.29 -7.98
C THR A 79 -19.52 2.66 -9.30
N MET A 80 -20.28 1.74 -9.90
CA MET A 80 -21.00 1.99 -11.16
C MET A 80 -22.13 3.02 -10.98
N ALA A 81 -22.88 2.94 -9.87
CA ALA A 81 -23.90 3.93 -9.54
C ALA A 81 -23.31 5.33 -9.31
N GLY A 82 -22.17 5.40 -8.61
CA GLY A 82 -21.42 6.65 -8.39
C GLY A 82 -20.88 7.25 -9.69
N TYR A 83 -20.37 6.42 -10.60
CA TYR A 83 -19.95 6.82 -11.93
C TYR A 83 -21.12 7.41 -12.74
N ALA A 84 -22.25 6.70 -12.85
CA ALA A 84 -23.42 7.17 -13.60
C ALA A 84 -23.92 8.52 -13.10
N SER A 85 -24.07 8.65 -11.77
CA SER A 85 -24.45 9.90 -11.10
C SER A 85 -23.49 11.05 -11.43
N SER A 86 -22.19 10.77 -11.52
CA SER A 86 -21.16 11.78 -11.82
C SER A 86 -21.24 12.26 -13.28
N VAL A 87 -21.48 11.36 -14.22
CA VAL A 87 -21.69 11.70 -15.64
C VAL A 87 -22.94 12.55 -15.82
N GLU A 88 -24.04 12.22 -15.16
CA GLU A 88 -25.28 12.99 -15.21
C GLU A 88 -25.09 14.43 -14.69
N ARG A 89 -24.43 14.60 -13.54
CA ARG A 89 -24.11 15.92 -12.99
C ARG A 89 -23.28 16.78 -13.96
N LEU A 90 -22.25 16.20 -14.57
CA LEU A 90 -21.39 16.91 -15.52
C LEU A 90 -22.12 17.31 -16.81
N ARG A 91 -23.11 16.52 -17.24
CA ARG A 91 -23.97 16.85 -18.39
C ARG A 91 -24.94 17.97 -18.08
N ALA A 92 -25.55 17.96 -16.89
CA ALA A 92 -26.52 18.98 -16.47
C ALA A 92 -25.87 20.35 -16.17
N ALA A 93 -24.57 20.36 -15.86
CA ALA A 93 -23.79 21.58 -15.61
C ALA A 93 -23.24 22.24 -16.89
N ARG A 94 -23.48 21.65 -18.07
CA ARG A 94 -23.17 22.22 -19.39
C ARG A 94 -24.41 22.84 -20.01
#